data_AF-A0A7S2PPF3-F1
#
_entry.id   AF-A0A7S2PPF3-F1
#
_cell.length_a   1.000
_cell.length_b   1.000
_cell.length_c   1.000
_cell.angle_alpha   90.00
_cell.angle_beta   90.00
_cell.angle_gamma   90.00
#
_symmetry.space_group_name_H-M   'P 1'
#
loop_
_entity.id
_entity.type
_entity.pdbx_description
1 polymer ?
#
loop_
_entity_poly.entity_id
_entity_poly.type
_entity_poly.pdbx_seq_one_letter_code
_entity_poly.pdbx_strand_id
1 'polypeptide(L)'
;GYNIELEARKHCQERPLKFVELPYVVKGMDVSFSGLLTFIEDLTKKKEFVKNGDEKQGEEQFTTADLCYSLQETIFAMLVEITERTMAHCGQNSVLIVGGVGCNKRLQHMMADMVADRGGTLCAMDHRYCIDNGAMIAQAGMFGLQFGSESMLVKMEETQCTQRFRTDQVEVVWRPKTRGKHA
;
A
#
# COMPACT_ATOMS: atom_id res chain seq x y z
N GLY A 1 7.39 -3.92 -8.12
CA GLY A 1 6.11 -3.21 -8.34
C GLY A 1 5.76 -3.17 -9.81
N TYR A 2 6.33 -2.23 -10.56
CA TYR A 2 5.92 -1.95 -11.94
C TYR A 2 5.93 -3.17 -12.89
N ASN A 3 6.97 -4.00 -12.88
CA ASN A 3 7.01 -5.20 -13.74
C ASN A 3 5.92 -6.22 -13.39
N ILE A 4 5.59 -6.37 -12.10
CA ILE A 4 4.50 -7.25 -11.64
C ILE A 4 3.15 -6.70 -12.14
N GLU A 5 2.98 -5.38 -12.08
CA GLU A 5 1.80 -4.69 -12.62
C GLU A 5 1.68 -4.87 -14.14
N LEU A 6 2.78 -4.76 -14.89
CA LEU A 6 2.77 -5.03 -16.33
C LEU A 6 2.43 -6.48 -16.65
N GLU A 7 3.00 -7.44 -15.92
CA GLU A 7 2.77 -8.86 -16.15
C GLU A 7 1.33 -9.26 -15.81
N ALA A 8 0.78 -8.76 -14.71
CA ALA A 8 -0.61 -8.98 -14.32
C ALA A 8 -1.64 -8.36 -15.26
N ARG A 9 -1.23 -7.42 -16.12
CA ARG A 9 -2.09 -6.84 -17.16
C ARG A 9 -2.08 -7.62 -18.46
N LYS A 10 -1.22 -8.64 -18.60
CA LYS A 10 -1.20 -9.51 -19.79
C LYS A 10 -2.42 -10.45 -19.75
N HIS A 11 -3.58 -9.86 -19.99
CA HIS A 11 -4.84 -10.55 -20.19
C HIS A 11 -5.02 -10.81 -21.68
N CYS A 12 -5.32 -12.05 -22.05
CA CYS A 12 -5.78 -12.41 -23.40
C CYS A 12 -7.27 -12.73 -23.34
N GLN A 13 -8.07 -12.23 -24.28
CA GLN A 13 -9.50 -12.55 -24.36
C GLN A 13 -9.76 -14.06 -24.51
N GLU A 14 -8.84 -14.78 -25.15
CA GLU A 14 -8.90 -16.23 -25.32
C GLU A 14 -8.57 -17.01 -24.04
N ARG A 15 -7.93 -16.37 -23.05
CA ARG A 15 -7.61 -16.99 -21.76
C ARG A 15 -7.63 -15.95 -20.64
N PRO A 16 -8.69 -15.93 -19.79
CA PRO A 16 -8.70 -15.10 -18.62
C PRO A 16 -7.59 -15.50 -17.64
N LEU A 17 -7.10 -14.51 -16.89
CA LEU A 17 -6.12 -14.75 -15.84
C LEU A 17 -6.73 -15.64 -14.77
N LYS A 18 -5.97 -16.65 -14.34
CA LYS A 18 -6.37 -17.58 -13.30
C LYS A 18 -5.91 -17.06 -11.95
N PHE A 19 -6.81 -17.08 -10.97
CA PHE A 19 -6.45 -16.79 -9.58
C PHE A 19 -5.81 -18.04 -8.95
N VAL A 20 -4.61 -17.88 -8.43
CA VAL A 20 -3.86 -18.88 -7.65
C VAL A 20 -3.93 -18.46 -6.19
N GLU A 21 -4.42 -19.33 -5.32
CA GLU A 21 -4.56 -19.01 -3.90
C GLU A 21 -3.19 -18.78 -3.25
N LEU A 22 -3.05 -17.63 -2.61
CA LEU A 22 -1.85 -17.22 -1.87
C LEU A 22 -2.20 -17.01 -0.38
N PRO A 23 -1.23 -17.12 0.54
CA PRO A 23 -1.46 -16.88 1.95
C PRO A 23 -2.02 -15.48 2.22
N TYR A 24 -3.20 -15.43 2.82
CA TYR A 24 -3.89 -14.20 3.21
C TYR A 24 -3.74 -13.98 4.72
N VAL A 25 -2.78 -13.14 5.14
CA VAL A 25 -2.40 -13.02 6.56
C VAL A 25 -2.71 -11.64 7.12
N VAL A 26 -3.97 -11.45 7.54
CA VAL A 26 -4.44 -10.25 8.25
C VAL A 26 -4.67 -10.59 9.72
N LYS A 27 -4.12 -9.78 10.63
CA LYS A 27 -4.30 -9.92 12.09
C LYS A 27 -4.74 -8.57 12.66
N GLY A 28 -6.05 -8.43 12.90
CA GLY A 28 -6.62 -7.14 13.34
C GLY A 28 -6.47 -6.06 12.26
N MET A 29 -5.71 -5.01 12.54
CA MET A 29 -5.39 -3.95 11.57
C MET A 29 -3.98 -4.11 10.97
N ASP A 30 -3.27 -5.19 11.30
CA ASP A 30 -1.94 -5.49 10.80
C ASP A 30 -1.97 -6.56 9.69
N VAL A 31 -0.97 -6.51 8.81
CA VAL A 31 -0.73 -7.49 7.75
C VAL A 31 0.66 -8.10 7.90
N SER A 32 0.82 -9.36 7.47
CA SER A 32 2.13 -10.00 7.36
C SER A 32 2.38 -10.47 5.94
N PHE A 33 3.48 -9.99 5.34
CA PHE A 33 3.97 -10.47 4.05
C PHE A 33 5.13 -11.47 4.20
N SER A 34 5.50 -11.80 5.45
CA SER A 34 6.58 -12.74 5.74
C SER A 34 6.25 -14.12 5.19
N GLY A 35 7.18 -14.72 4.46
CA GLY A 35 7.01 -16.04 3.85
C GLY A 35 6.22 -16.05 2.54
N LEU A 36 5.59 -14.94 2.14
CA LEU A 36 4.86 -14.85 0.87
C LEU A 36 5.80 -15.05 -0.33
N LEU A 37 7.00 -14.44 -0.28
CA LEU A 37 8.02 -14.64 -1.32
C LEU A 37 8.43 -16.12 -1.42
N THR A 38 8.74 -16.75 -0.30
CA THR A 38 9.12 -18.17 -0.25
C THR A 38 8.01 -19.08 -0.76
N PHE A 39 6.76 -18.78 -0.40
CA PHE A 39 5.60 -19.52 -0.90
C PHE A 39 5.48 -19.43 -2.43
N ILE A 40 5.65 -18.23 -3.00
CA ILE A 40 5.61 -18.02 -4.46
C ILE A 40 6.79 -18.73 -5.13
N GLU A 41 7.99 -18.66 -4.58
CA GLU A 41 9.15 -19.39 -5.09
C GLU A 41 8.87 -20.91 -5.13
N ASP A 42 8.22 -21.46 -4.11
CA ASP A 42 7.84 -22.88 -4.10
C ASP A 42 6.73 -23.19 -5.13
N LEU A 43 5.79 -22.27 -5.36
CA LEU A 43 4.83 -22.41 -6.46
C LEU A 43 5.53 -22.47 -7.82
N THR A 44 6.59 -21.69 -8.05
CA THR A 44 7.33 -21.72 -9.32
C THR A 44 8.11 -23.02 -9.56
N LYS A 45 8.31 -23.85 -8.52
CA LYS A 45 8.96 -25.17 -8.64
C LYS A 45 7.98 -26.30 -8.92
N LYS A 46 6.68 -26.05 -8.83
CA LYS A 46 5.63 -27.05 -9.08
C LYS A 46 5.53 -27.39 -10.57
N LYS A 47 5.04 -28.59 -10.89
CA LYS A 47 4.90 -29.06 -12.29
C LYS A 47 3.81 -28.30 -13.05
N GLU A 48 2.87 -27.74 -12.30
CA GLU A 48 1.74 -26.95 -12.75
C GLU A 48 2.16 -25.54 -13.17
N PHE A 49 3.34 -25.08 -12.75
CA PHE A 49 3.86 -23.78 -13.16
C PHE A 49 4.50 -23.86 -14.55
N VAL A 50 4.02 -23.01 -15.45
CA VAL A 50 4.57 -22.87 -16.80
C VAL A 50 5.10 -21.45 -16.97
N LYS A 51 6.40 -21.35 -17.23
CA LYS A 51 7.02 -20.08 -17.62
C LYS A 51 6.56 -19.75 -19.05
N ASN A 52 6.07 -18.53 -19.28
CA ASN A 52 5.50 -18.07 -20.57
C ASN A 52 6.22 -18.68 -21.80
N GLY A 53 5.50 -19.43 -22.65
CA GLY A 53 6.05 -19.93 -23.93
C GLY A 53 5.63 -21.32 -24.40
N ASP A 54 5.06 -22.19 -23.55
CA ASP A 54 4.69 -23.55 -23.98
C ASP A 54 3.20 -23.66 -24.36
N GLU A 55 2.93 -23.90 -25.64
CA GLU A 55 1.64 -23.81 -26.33
C GLU A 55 0.62 -24.93 -26.03
N LYS A 56 0.80 -25.72 -24.97
CA LYS A 56 -0.19 -26.73 -24.58
C LYS A 56 -0.42 -26.71 -23.08
N GLN A 57 -1.20 -25.73 -22.64
CA GLN A 57 -1.56 -25.59 -21.23
C GLN A 57 -2.90 -26.25 -20.93
N GLY A 58 -2.88 -27.26 -20.06
CA GLY A 58 -4.08 -27.86 -19.48
C GLY A 58 -4.72 -26.94 -18.43
N GLU A 59 -5.98 -27.19 -18.08
CA GLU A 59 -6.76 -26.36 -17.14
C GLU A 59 -6.10 -26.19 -15.75
N GLU A 60 -5.25 -27.14 -15.35
CA GLU A 60 -4.56 -27.12 -14.05
C GLU A 60 -3.34 -26.20 -14.00
N GLN A 61 -2.75 -25.84 -15.14
CA GLN A 61 -1.51 -25.07 -15.18
C GLN A 61 -1.72 -23.57 -14.94
N PHE A 62 -0.71 -22.91 -14.37
CA PHE A 62 -0.69 -21.47 -14.14
C PHE A 62 0.64 -20.84 -14.58
N THR A 63 0.56 -19.57 -14.98
CA THR A 63 1.66 -18.83 -15.59
C THR A 63 2.27 -17.80 -14.65
N THR A 64 3.34 -17.15 -15.12
CA THR A 64 3.90 -15.98 -14.42
C THR A 64 2.89 -14.83 -14.34
N ALA A 65 2.06 -14.63 -15.37
CA ALA A 65 1.00 -13.62 -15.36
C ALA A 65 -0.08 -13.92 -14.31
N ASP A 66 -0.50 -15.18 -14.20
CA ASP A 66 -1.46 -15.63 -13.19
C ASP A 66 -0.94 -15.40 -11.76
N LEU A 67 0.35 -15.69 -11.52
CA LEU A 67 0.97 -15.41 -10.22
C LEU A 67 1.08 -13.91 -9.93
N CYS A 68 1.50 -13.09 -10.89
CA CYS A 68 1.59 -11.63 -10.71
C CYS A 68 0.22 -10.98 -10.48
N TYR A 69 -0.81 -11.50 -11.14
CA TYR A 69 -2.20 -11.12 -10.92
C TYR A 69 -2.65 -11.50 -9.50
N SER A 70 -2.53 -12.78 -9.13
CA SER A 70 -2.96 -13.29 -7.84
C SER A 70 -2.23 -12.64 -6.67
N LEU A 71 -0.94 -12.33 -6.85
CA LEU A 71 -0.15 -11.58 -5.88
C LEU A 71 -0.69 -10.18 -5.62
N GLN A 72 -1.02 -9.44 -6.70
CA GLN A 72 -1.59 -8.11 -6.56
C GLN A 72 -2.97 -8.16 -5.91
N GLU A 73 -3.86 -9.04 -6.37
CA GLU A 73 -5.20 -9.18 -5.78
C GLU A 73 -5.13 -9.53 -4.29
N THR A 74 -4.28 -10.49 -3.91
CA THR A 74 -4.14 -10.92 -2.52
C THR A 74 -3.59 -9.79 -1.64
N ILE A 75 -2.46 -9.19 -2.01
CA ILE A 75 -1.83 -8.13 -1.21
C ILE A 75 -2.74 -6.90 -1.13
N PHE A 76 -3.34 -6.48 -2.25
CA PHE A 76 -4.17 -5.29 -2.26
C PHE A 76 -5.49 -5.51 -1.53
N ALA A 77 -6.09 -6.69 -1.61
CA ALA A 77 -7.24 -7.03 -0.78
C ALA A 77 -6.90 -6.95 0.72
N MET A 78 -5.74 -7.48 1.14
CA MET A 78 -5.27 -7.35 2.53
C MET A 78 -5.14 -5.89 2.95
N LEU A 79 -4.55 -5.04 2.09
CA LEU A 79 -4.39 -3.61 2.36
C LEU A 79 -5.73 -2.85 2.41
N VAL A 80 -6.65 -3.15 1.49
CA VAL A 80 -7.99 -2.57 1.47
C VAL A 80 -8.77 -2.97 2.71
N GLU A 81 -8.71 -4.24 3.12
CA GLU A 81 -9.38 -4.75 4.32
C GLU A 81 -8.90 -4.03 5.60
N ILE A 82 -7.58 -3.94 5.83
CA ILE A 82 -7.09 -3.23 7.02
C ILE A 82 -7.40 -1.74 6.97
N THR A 83 -7.44 -1.14 5.78
CA THR A 83 -7.78 0.27 5.61
C THR A 83 -9.25 0.50 5.92
N GLU A 84 -10.14 -0.36 5.45
CA GLU A 84 -11.56 -0.32 5.77
C GLU A 84 -11.81 -0.47 7.27
N ARG A 85 -11.17 -1.46 7.91
CA ARG A 85 -11.24 -1.65 9.37
C ARG A 85 -10.79 -0.39 10.12
N THR A 86 -9.70 0.23 9.66
CA THR A 86 -9.16 1.46 10.25
C THR A 86 -10.12 2.63 10.08
N MET A 87 -10.68 2.83 8.88
CA MET A 87 -11.67 3.87 8.62
C MET A 87 -12.87 3.77 9.55
N ALA A 88 -13.39 2.55 9.74
CA ALA A 88 -14.48 2.29 10.67
C ALA A 88 -14.09 2.62 12.12
N HIS A 89 -12.86 2.28 12.51
CA HIS A 89 -12.35 2.50 13.87
C HIS A 89 -12.13 3.99 14.20
N CYS A 90 -11.59 4.79 13.25
CA CYS A 90 -11.30 6.20 13.46
C CYS A 90 -12.40 7.16 12.99
N GLY A 91 -13.54 6.63 12.50
CA GLY A 91 -14.68 7.41 12.03
C GLY A 91 -14.34 8.33 10.85
N GLN A 92 -13.42 7.90 9.98
CA GLN A 92 -12.99 8.68 8.82
C GLN A 92 -13.67 8.17 7.54
N ASN A 93 -14.02 9.10 6.66
CA ASN A 93 -14.66 8.82 5.37
C ASN A 93 -13.72 9.08 4.18
N SER A 94 -12.47 9.45 4.43
CA SER A 94 -11.50 9.72 3.36
C SER A 94 -10.25 8.88 3.55
N VAL A 95 -9.71 8.38 2.44
CA VAL A 95 -8.44 7.66 2.41
C VAL A 95 -7.47 8.45 1.54
N LEU A 96 -6.26 8.67 2.04
CA LEU A 96 -5.15 9.21 1.27
C LEU A 96 -4.13 8.10 1.03
N ILE A 97 -3.89 7.76 -0.23
CA ILE A 97 -2.84 6.81 -0.60
C ILE A 97 -1.55 7.58 -0.91
N VAL A 98 -0.46 7.21 -0.23
CA VAL A 98 0.88 7.75 -0.43
C VAL A 98 1.90 6.62 -0.61
N GLY A 99 3.15 6.98 -0.94
CA GLY A 99 4.25 6.03 -1.13
C GLY A 99 4.30 5.45 -2.54
N GLY A 100 5.46 4.91 -2.92
CA GLY A 100 5.69 4.42 -4.29
C GLY A 100 4.76 3.28 -4.72
N VAL A 101 4.30 2.43 -3.79
CA VAL A 101 3.31 1.37 -4.07
C VAL A 101 1.93 1.97 -4.33
N GLY A 102 1.63 3.13 -3.74
CA GLY A 102 0.40 3.88 -3.95
C GLY A 102 0.16 4.34 -5.38
N CYS A 103 1.20 4.33 -6.23
CA CYS A 103 1.11 4.63 -7.65
C CYS A 103 0.53 3.47 -8.49
N ASN A 104 0.37 2.27 -7.91
CA ASN A 104 -0.19 1.12 -8.63
C ASN A 104 -1.69 1.35 -8.91
N LYS A 105 -2.08 1.25 -10.19
CA LYS A 105 -3.46 1.58 -10.59
C LYS A 105 -4.48 0.57 -10.09
N ARG A 106 -4.09 -0.71 -9.94
CA ARG A 106 -4.99 -1.74 -9.43
C ARG A 106 -5.32 -1.51 -7.96
N LEU A 107 -4.32 -1.18 -7.14
CA LEU A 107 -4.53 -0.78 -5.74
C LEU A 107 -5.44 0.45 -5.64
N GLN A 108 -5.19 1.48 -6.45
CA GLN A 108 -6.03 2.69 -6.47
C GLN A 108 -7.49 2.37 -6.83
N HIS A 109 -7.72 1.51 -7.82
CA HIS A 109 -9.08 1.09 -8.18
C HIS A 109 -9.77 0.31 -7.05
N MET A 110 -9.11 -0.70 -6.47
CA MET A 110 -9.70 -1.50 -5.38
C MET A 110 -10.02 -0.65 -4.15
N MET A 111 -9.15 0.31 -3.82
CA MET A 111 -9.42 1.25 -2.74
C MET A 111 -10.56 2.23 -3.09
N ALA A 112 -10.64 2.67 -4.35
CA ALA A 112 -11.70 3.57 -4.80
C ALA A 112 -13.08 2.91 -4.68
N ASP A 113 -13.18 1.64 -5.09
CA ASP A 113 -14.41 0.85 -4.99
C ASP A 113 -14.85 0.74 -3.51
N MET A 114 -13.94 0.30 -2.61
CA MET A 114 -14.24 0.20 -1.17
C MET A 114 -14.64 1.54 -0.56
N VAL A 115 -13.93 2.62 -0.89
CA VAL A 115 -14.24 3.96 -0.35
C VAL A 115 -15.56 4.48 -0.89
N ALA A 116 -15.90 4.21 -2.15
CA ALA A 116 -17.17 4.59 -2.76
C ALA A 116 -18.35 3.86 -2.11
N ASP A 117 -18.21 2.56 -1.82
CA ASP A 117 -19.23 1.77 -1.11
C ASP A 117 -19.53 2.33 0.30
N ARG A 118 -18.55 3.01 0.91
CA ARG A 118 -18.69 3.70 2.20
C ARG A 118 -19.17 5.15 2.10
N GLY A 119 -19.44 5.66 0.89
CA GLY A 119 -19.79 7.06 0.65
C GLY A 119 -18.65 8.04 0.94
N GLY A 120 -17.41 7.56 0.82
CA GLY A 120 -16.20 8.31 1.15
C GLY A 120 -15.51 8.96 -0.04
N THR A 121 -14.28 9.42 0.17
CA THR A 121 -13.43 9.99 -0.90
C THR A 121 -12.02 9.43 -0.88
N LEU A 122 -11.57 8.93 -2.03
CA LEU A 122 -10.19 8.53 -2.23
C LEU A 122 -9.38 9.72 -2.76
N CYS A 123 -8.30 10.05 -2.06
CA CYS A 123 -7.28 10.96 -2.50
C CYS A 123 -6.05 10.15 -2.94
N ALA A 124 -5.77 10.12 -4.23
CA ALA A 124 -4.52 9.59 -4.77
C ALA A 124 -3.61 10.76 -5.17
N MET A 125 -2.35 10.75 -4.71
CA MET A 125 -1.39 11.80 -5.06
C MET A 125 -0.68 11.48 -6.38
N ASP A 126 -0.26 12.53 -7.10
CA ASP A 126 0.60 12.44 -8.28
C ASP A 126 1.92 11.74 -7.90
N HIS A 127 2.41 10.85 -8.79
CA HIS A 127 3.64 10.10 -8.60
C HIS A 127 4.84 10.95 -8.13
N ARG A 128 4.93 12.22 -8.55
CA ARG A 128 6.00 13.16 -8.17
C ARG A 128 6.02 13.47 -6.68
N TYR A 129 4.89 13.37 -6.00
CA TYR A 129 4.74 13.64 -4.58
C TYR A 129 4.62 12.36 -3.73
N CYS A 130 4.34 11.21 -4.36
CA CYS A 130 4.26 9.91 -3.69
C CYS A 130 5.63 9.27 -3.41
N ILE A 131 6.69 9.69 -4.10
CA ILE A 131 8.05 9.21 -3.88
C ILE A 131 8.80 10.10 -2.89
N ASP A 132 9.81 9.53 -2.21
CA ASP A 132 10.65 10.27 -1.27
C ASP A 132 11.30 11.48 -1.96
N ASN A 133 11.00 12.67 -1.48
CA ASN A 133 11.49 13.92 -2.06
C ASN A 133 11.82 14.95 -0.98
N GLY A 134 12.77 15.84 -1.26
CA GLY A 134 13.16 16.88 -0.31
C GLY A 134 12.05 17.90 -0.01
N ALA A 135 11.07 18.05 -0.90
CA ALA A 135 9.99 19.02 -0.73
C ALA A 135 9.06 18.63 0.42
N MET A 136 8.75 17.34 0.62
CA MET A 136 7.93 16.89 1.76
C MET A 136 8.61 17.15 3.11
N ILE A 137 9.94 17.01 3.16
CA ILE A 137 10.75 17.29 4.35
C ILE A 137 10.78 18.79 4.62
N ALA A 138 11.05 19.60 3.59
CA ALA A 138 11.02 21.05 3.69
C ALA A 138 9.64 21.56 4.14
N GLN A 139 8.56 21.01 3.59
CA GLN A 139 7.19 21.38 3.95
C GLN A 139 6.87 21.06 5.41
N ALA A 140 7.27 19.88 5.90
CA ALA A 140 7.07 19.50 7.30
C ALA A 140 7.85 20.44 8.25
N GLY A 141 9.11 20.75 7.93
CA GLY A 141 9.92 21.71 8.69
C GLY A 141 9.34 23.13 8.68
N MET A 142 8.88 23.59 7.52
CA MET A 142 8.20 24.89 7.36
C MET A 142 6.92 24.96 8.20
N PHE A 143 6.11 23.90 8.25
CA PHE A 143 4.95 23.84 9.13
C PHE A 143 5.33 23.87 10.61
N GLY A 144 6.40 23.15 11.00
CA GLY A 144 6.94 23.24 12.36
C GLY A 144 7.29 24.69 12.74
N LEU A 145 8.01 25.39 11.87
CA LEU A 145 8.42 26.78 12.11
C LEU A 145 7.24 27.76 12.10
N GLN A 146 6.31 27.64 11.15
CA GLN A 146 5.18 28.57 10.99
C GLN A 146 4.18 28.46 12.13
N PHE A 147 3.90 27.25 12.63
CA PHE A 147 2.84 27.00 13.61
C PHE A 147 3.36 26.74 15.02
N GLY A 148 4.57 26.20 15.17
CA GLY A 148 5.22 25.99 16.47
C GLY A 148 6.17 27.12 16.88
N SER A 149 6.54 28.01 15.94
CA SER A 149 7.49 29.11 16.21
C SER A 149 8.81 28.57 16.81
N GLU A 150 9.36 29.24 17.82
CA GLU A 150 10.63 28.86 18.47
C GLU A 150 10.59 27.48 19.14
N SER A 151 9.41 26.95 19.51
CA SER A 151 9.31 25.67 20.22
C SER A 151 9.66 24.45 19.36
N MET A 152 9.73 24.62 18.04
CA MET A 152 10.10 23.56 17.08
C MET A 152 11.53 23.73 16.55
N LEU A 153 12.28 24.72 17.03
CA LEU A 153 13.69 24.87 16.68
C LEU A 153 14.53 23.86 17.47
N VAL A 154 15.32 23.07 16.76
CA VAL A 154 16.25 22.10 17.34
C VAL A 154 17.66 22.68 17.27
N LYS A 155 18.40 22.63 18.37
CA LYS A 155 19.81 23.05 18.36
C LYS A 155 20.62 22.12 17.46
N MET A 156 21.68 22.64 16.86
CA MET A 156 22.51 21.85 15.93
C MET A 156 23.10 20.60 16.62
N GLU A 157 23.50 20.71 17.89
CA GLU A 157 23.99 19.56 18.68
C GLU A 157 22.92 18.48 18.95
N GLU A 158 21.64 18.82 18.82
CA GLU A 158 20.49 17.94 19.08
C GLU A 158 19.92 17.31 17.79
N THR A 159 20.39 17.72 16.60
CA THR A 159 19.95 17.14 15.31
C THR A 159 20.57 15.76 15.10
N GLN A 160 19.94 14.74 15.69
CA GLN A 160 20.38 13.35 15.60
C GLN A 160 19.49 12.52 14.67
N CYS A 161 20.01 11.41 14.15
CA CYS A 161 19.25 10.46 13.34
C CYS A 161 18.66 9.36 14.23
N THR A 162 17.34 9.18 14.16
CA THR A 162 16.64 8.08 14.84
C THR A 162 16.05 7.12 13.81
N GLN A 163 16.61 5.91 13.70
CA GLN A 163 16.16 4.91 12.72
C GLN A 163 14.74 4.37 12.99
N ARG A 164 14.25 4.47 14.23
CA ARG A 164 12.94 3.96 14.67
C ARG A 164 12.04 5.11 15.13
N PHE A 165 12.03 6.20 14.37
CA PHE A 165 11.25 7.37 14.71
C PHE A 165 9.77 7.09 14.50
N ARG A 166 8.97 7.17 15.58
CA ARG A 166 7.53 6.86 15.53
C ARG A 166 6.71 8.12 15.33
N THR A 167 5.56 7.99 14.68
CA THR A 167 4.65 9.11 14.42
C THR A 167 4.02 9.70 15.69
N ASP A 168 3.88 8.92 16.75
CA ASP A 168 3.36 9.37 18.06
C ASP A 168 4.41 10.09 18.92
N GLN A 169 5.68 10.09 18.51
CA GLN A 169 6.75 10.84 19.17
C GLN A 169 6.84 12.29 18.66
N VAL A 170 6.06 12.66 17.65
CA VAL A 170 6.08 13.99 17.03
C VAL A 170 4.90 14.80 17.53
N GLU A 171 5.15 15.95 18.15
CA GLU A 171 4.10 16.90 18.48
C GLU A 171 3.57 17.59 17.22
N VAL A 172 2.26 17.49 16.97
CA VAL A 172 1.60 18.12 15.84
C VAL A 172 1.15 19.53 16.22
N VAL A 173 1.96 20.54 15.86
CA VAL A 173 1.72 21.95 16.21
C VAL A 173 0.82 22.71 15.23
N TRP A 174 0.63 22.18 14.02
CA TRP A 174 -0.11 22.84 12.93
C TRP A 174 -1.58 22.42 12.83
N ARG A 175 -2.10 21.62 13.76
CA ARG A 175 -3.52 21.29 13.85
C ARG A 175 -4.13 21.88 15.12
N PRO A 176 -5.36 22.43 15.07
CA PRO A 176 -6.07 22.84 16.27
C PRO A 176 -6.21 21.64 17.23
N LYS A 177 -5.98 21.85 18.53
CA LYS A 177 -6.25 20.83 19.54
C LYS A 177 -7.76 20.58 19.57
N THR A 178 -8.22 19.54 18.89
CA THR A 178 -9.61 19.10 18.93
C THR A 178 -9.94 18.67 20.37
N ARG A 179 -10.76 19.46 21.07
CA ARG A 179 -11.36 19.05 22.35
C ARG A 179 -12.29 17.86 22.09
N GLY A 180 -11.81 16.65 22.33
CA GLY A 180 -12.61 15.45 22.55
C GLY A 180 -13.32 14.86 21.33
N LYS A 181 -12.84 13.69 20.92
CA LYS A 181 -13.58 12.43 20.73
C LYS A 181 -12.62 11.49 20.01
N HIS A 182 -12.37 10.32 20.61
CA HIS A 182 -11.47 9.26 20.14
C HIS A 182 -10.01 9.39 20.57
N ALA A 183 -9.80 9.18 21.87
CA ALA A 183 -8.79 8.25 22.37
C ALA A 183 -9.48 7.40 23.45
#